data_AF-A0A2G9P715-F1
#
_entry.id   AF-A0A2G9P715-F1
#
_cell.length_a   1.000
_cell.length_b   1.000
_cell.length_c   1.000
_cell.angle_alpha   90.00
_cell.angle_beta   90.00
_cell.angle_gamma   90.00
#
_symmetry.space_group_name_H-M   'P 1'
#
loop_
_entity.id
_entity.type
_entity.pdbx_description
1 polymer ?
#
loop_
_entity_poly.entity_id
_entity_poly.type
_entity_poly.pdbx_seq_one_letter_code
_entity_poly.pdbx_strand_id
1 'polypeptide(L)'
;MQQEKKKSNNTADNSDAHSHYYPKRRNLGQKAADTITSFGGSWTFIIIFLLIVVVWIAVNLYQFFFQTWDPYPFILLNLGLSLLAAIQAPIILMSQNRQTERDRAKSERDYMVNRKAEREIEDVQKDLHEIKETLSQIKSKL
;
A
#
# COMPACT_ATOMS: atom_id res chain seq x y z
N MET A 1 6.51 -25.63 50.92
CA MET A 1 5.32 -25.50 50.05
C MET A 1 5.43 -24.26 49.14
N GLN A 2 6.50 -24.19 48.33
CA GLN A 2 6.80 -23.03 47.46
C GLN A 2 6.75 -23.37 45.95
N GLN A 3 5.98 -24.39 45.56
CA GLN A 3 5.85 -24.77 44.14
C GLN A 3 4.56 -24.28 43.46
N GLU A 4 3.66 -23.59 44.17
CA GLU A 4 2.38 -23.19 43.59
C GLU A 4 2.37 -21.82 42.88
N LYS A 5 3.37 -20.95 43.13
CA LYS A 5 3.41 -19.61 42.50
C LYS A 5 4.10 -19.52 41.14
N LYS A 6 4.75 -20.58 40.66
CA LYS A 6 5.45 -20.56 39.35
C LYS A 6 4.58 -20.97 38.15
N LYS A 7 3.35 -21.44 38.37
CA LYS A 7 2.45 -21.89 37.27
C LYS A 7 1.47 -20.83 36.77
N SER A 8 1.35 -19.68 37.44
CA SER A 8 0.38 -18.63 37.06
C SER A 8 0.95 -17.53 36.17
N ASN A 9 2.17 -17.68 35.63
CA ASN A 9 2.79 -16.67 34.76
C ASN A 9 3.02 -17.14 33.32
N ASN A 10 2.60 -18.35 32.95
CA ASN A 10 2.84 -18.89 31.60
C ASN A 10 1.56 -18.99 30.74
N THR A 11 0.43 -18.46 31.23
CA THR A 11 -0.87 -18.55 30.54
C THR A 11 -1.30 -17.22 29.91
N ALA A 12 -0.66 -16.10 30.28
CA ALA A 12 -1.00 -14.77 29.74
C ALA A 12 -0.15 -14.34 28.52
N ASP A 13 0.85 -15.14 28.12
CA ASP A 13 1.74 -14.86 26.98
C ASP A 13 1.33 -15.64 25.71
N ASN A 14 0.38 -16.57 25.83
CA ASN A 14 0.00 -17.46 24.72
C ASN A 14 -1.39 -17.13 24.13
N SER A 15 -1.87 -15.91 24.32
CA SER A 15 -3.13 -15.42 23.73
C SER A 15 -2.94 -14.73 22.37
N ASP A 16 -1.70 -14.51 21.92
CA ASP A 16 -1.39 -13.64 20.78
C ASP A 16 -1.10 -14.42 19.49
N ALA A 17 -1.15 -15.77 19.53
CA ALA A 17 -0.65 -16.62 18.44
C ALA A 17 -1.62 -16.84 17.27
N HIS A 18 -2.90 -16.46 17.37
CA HIS A 18 -3.85 -16.69 16.27
C HIS A 18 -4.80 -15.52 16.09
N SER A 19 -4.28 -14.37 15.64
CA SER A 19 -5.12 -13.38 14.97
C SER A 19 -5.69 -14.05 13.72
N HIS A 20 -6.93 -14.53 13.79
CA HIS A 20 -7.66 -15.03 12.64
C HIS A 20 -7.68 -13.94 11.57
N TYR A 21 -6.77 -14.06 10.61
CA TYR A 21 -6.72 -13.24 9.42
C TYR A 21 -7.93 -13.65 8.58
N TYR A 22 -9.13 -13.16 8.93
CA TYR A 22 -10.31 -13.33 8.10
C TYR A 22 -9.97 -12.69 6.75
N PRO A 23 -9.79 -13.46 5.67
CA PRO A 23 -9.61 -12.86 4.37
C PRO A 23 -10.93 -12.15 4.07
N LYS A 24 -10.94 -10.83 4.23
CA LYS A 24 -12.06 -9.97 3.86
C LYS A 24 -12.41 -10.37 2.43
N ARG A 25 -13.59 -10.98 2.24
CA ARG A 25 -14.03 -11.48 0.93
C ARG A 25 -13.85 -10.34 -0.06
N ARG A 26 -12.92 -10.51 -0.99
CA ARG A 26 -12.62 -9.51 -2.01
C ARG A 26 -13.90 -9.29 -2.82
N ASN A 27 -14.59 -8.18 -2.54
CA ASN A 27 -15.77 -7.81 -3.29
C ASN A 27 -15.35 -7.60 -4.76
N LEU A 28 -16.20 -7.94 -5.72
CA LEU A 28 -15.87 -7.83 -7.15
C LEU A 28 -15.44 -6.40 -7.52
N GLY A 29 -16.04 -5.40 -6.86
CA GLY A 29 -15.64 -4.00 -6.98
C GLY A 29 -14.20 -3.70 -6.53
N GLN A 30 -13.66 -4.41 -5.54
CA GLN A 30 -12.27 -4.21 -5.09
C GLN A 30 -11.27 -4.74 -6.13
N LYS A 31 -11.57 -5.88 -6.78
CA LYS A 31 -10.74 -6.41 -7.88
C LYS A 31 -10.80 -5.52 -9.12
N ALA A 32 -11.99 -5.00 -9.46
CA ALA A 32 -12.15 -4.05 -10.55
C ALA A 32 -11.37 -2.75 -10.26
N ALA A 33 -11.46 -2.20 -9.05
CA ALA A 33 -10.72 -1.01 -8.64
C ALA A 33 -9.20 -1.21 -8.67
N ASP A 34 -8.69 -2.37 -8.21
CA ASP A 34 -7.27 -2.72 -8.31
C ASP A 34 -6.80 -2.77 -9.77
N THR A 35 -7.61 -3.37 -10.66
CA THR A 35 -7.30 -3.48 -12.09
C THR A 35 -7.32 -2.10 -12.75
N ILE A 36 -8.36 -1.30 -12.52
CA ILE A 36 -8.49 0.06 -13.06
C ILE A 36 -7.36 0.97 -12.58
N THR A 37 -6.96 0.88 -11.31
CA THR A 37 -5.84 1.67 -10.77
C THR A 37 -4.52 1.29 -11.44
N SER A 38 -4.27 0.00 -11.65
CA SER A 38 -3.05 -0.47 -12.31
C SER A 38 -3.02 -0.12 -13.81
N PHE A 39 -4.19 -0.11 -14.47
CA PHE A 39 -4.31 0.14 -15.90
C PHE A 39 -4.28 1.63 -16.24
N GLY A 40 -4.98 2.46 -15.46
CA GLY A 40 -5.06 3.91 -15.67
C GLY A 40 -3.74 4.66 -15.43
N GLY A 41 -2.78 4.06 -14.71
CA GLY A 41 -1.44 4.64 -14.48
C GLY A 41 -0.36 4.17 -15.46
N SER A 42 -0.70 3.31 -16.43
CA SER A 42 0.28 2.76 -17.37
C SER A 42 0.50 3.70 -18.57
N TRP A 43 1.76 3.85 -18.98
CA TRP A 43 2.14 4.57 -20.21
C TRP A 43 1.45 4.01 -21.46
N THR A 44 1.18 2.70 -21.48
CA THR A 44 0.50 2.02 -22.60
C THR A 44 -0.96 2.49 -22.75
N PHE A 45 -1.65 2.76 -21.63
CA PHE A 45 -3.04 3.25 -21.66
C PHE A 45 -3.14 4.64 -22.28
N ILE A 46 -2.20 5.54 -21.91
CA ILE A 46 -2.12 6.89 -22.45
C ILE A 46 -1.93 6.86 -23.98
N ILE A 47 -1.04 6.00 -24.47
CA ILE A 47 -0.77 5.86 -25.91
C ILE A 47 -2.00 5.35 -26.67
N ILE A 48 -2.67 4.32 -26.17
CA ILE A 48 -3.89 3.78 -26.78
C ILE A 48 -5.02 4.83 -26.78
N PHE A 49 -5.19 5.55 -25.68
CA PHE A 49 -6.20 6.59 -25.56
C PHE A 49 -5.97 7.73 -26.56
N LEU A 50 -4.72 8.19 -26.70
CA LEU A 50 -4.35 9.19 -27.70
C LEU A 50 -4.62 8.69 -29.12
N LEU A 51 -4.29 7.43 -29.42
CA LEU A 51 -4.58 6.84 -30.73
C LEU A 51 -6.10 6.83 -31.02
N ILE A 52 -6.94 6.46 -30.05
CA ILE A 52 -8.40 6.48 -30.22
C ILE A 52 -8.90 7.90 -30.51
N VAL A 53 -8.40 8.91 -29.78
CA VAL A 53 -8.75 10.32 -30.02
C VAL A 53 -8.34 10.76 -31.42
N VAL A 54 -7.11 10.43 -31.86
CA VAL A 54 -6.62 10.76 -33.20
C VAL A 54 -7.45 10.07 -34.30
N VAL A 55 -7.78 8.79 -34.11
CA VAL A 55 -8.64 8.04 -35.04
C VAL A 55 -10.04 8.64 -35.10
N TRP A 56 -10.61 9.05 -33.97
CA TRP A 56 -11.92 9.70 -33.91
C TRP A 56 -11.93 11.03 -34.66
N ILE A 57 -10.88 11.85 -34.48
CA ILE A 57 -10.69 13.08 -35.23
C ILE A 57 -10.58 12.77 -36.74
N ALA A 58 -9.77 11.78 -37.12
CA ALA A 58 -9.60 11.38 -38.53
C ALA A 58 -10.92 10.92 -39.17
N VAL A 59 -11.73 10.11 -38.48
CA VAL A 59 -13.05 9.66 -38.95
C VAL A 59 -14.00 10.84 -39.12
N ASN A 60 -14.02 11.79 -38.18
CA ASN A 60 -14.86 12.99 -38.29
C ASN A 60 -14.41 13.92 -39.43
N LEU A 61 -13.10 14.06 -39.67
CA LEU A 61 -12.56 14.79 -40.82
C LEU A 61 -12.95 14.12 -42.14
N TYR A 62 -12.92 12.78 -42.23
CA TYR A 62 -13.36 12.05 -43.41
C TYR A 62 -14.88 12.17 -43.63
N GLN A 63 -15.69 12.12 -42.55
CA GLN A 63 -17.14 12.31 -42.65
C GLN A 63 -17.53 13.75 -42.99
N PHE A 64 -16.74 14.76 -42.62
CA PHE A 64 -16.96 16.15 -43.05
C PHE A 64 -17.06 16.30 -44.58
N PHE A 65 -16.38 15.44 -45.36
CA PHE A 65 -16.46 15.44 -46.83
C PHE A 65 -17.76 14.85 -47.39
N PHE A 66 -18.52 14.06 -46.61
CA PHE A 66 -19.72 13.35 -47.08
C PHE A 66 -21.01 13.78 -46.35
N GLN A 67 -20.97 14.05 -45.04
CA GLN A 67 -22.09 14.60 -44.26
C GLN A 67 -21.61 15.11 -42.88
N THR A 68 -22.01 16.31 -42.47
CA THR A 68 -21.57 16.92 -41.20
C THR A 68 -22.25 16.27 -39.99
N TRP A 69 -21.68 15.19 -39.46
CA TRP A 69 -22.20 14.47 -38.28
C TRP A 69 -21.77 15.08 -36.94
N ASP A 70 -20.62 15.78 -36.88
CA ASP A 70 -20.17 16.57 -35.71
C ASP A 70 -19.31 17.78 -36.17
N PRO A 71 -19.89 19.00 -36.31
CA PRO A 71 -19.19 20.20 -36.73
C PRO A 71 -18.08 20.62 -35.74
N TYR A 72 -17.02 21.22 -36.26
CA TYR A 72 -15.98 21.82 -35.42
C TYR A 72 -16.59 22.90 -34.50
N PRO A 73 -16.38 22.88 -33.16
CA PRO A 73 -15.42 22.11 -32.37
C PRO A 73 -16.05 20.87 -31.70
N PHE A 74 -15.88 19.69 -32.30
CA PHE A 74 -16.31 18.34 -31.87
C PHE A 74 -17.03 18.26 -30.51
N ILE A 75 -18.34 18.55 -30.47
CA ILE A 75 -19.07 18.75 -29.22
C ILE A 75 -19.20 17.44 -28.43
N LEU A 76 -19.34 16.31 -29.14
CA LEU A 76 -19.49 14.99 -28.53
C LEU A 76 -18.19 14.52 -27.89
N LEU A 77 -17.06 14.76 -28.57
CA LEU A 77 -15.73 14.43 -28.04
C LEU A 77 -15.43 15.28 -26.82
N ASN A 78 -15.72 16.59 -26.89
CA ASN A 78 -15.51 17.49 -25.76
C ASN A 78 -16.36 17.09 -24.53
N LEU A 79 -17.61 16.68 -24.74
CA LEU A 79 -18.48 16.19 -23.67
C LEU A 79 -17.94 14.90 -23.03
N GLY A 80 -17.52 13.93 -23.84
CA GLY A 80 -16.97 12.66 -23.36
C GLY A 80 -15.66 12.86 -22.58
N LEU A 81 -14.76 13.72 -23.08
CA LEU A 81 -13.51 14.03 -22.39
C LEU A 81 -13.74 14.77 -21.07
N SER A 82 -14.69 15.71 -21.04
CA SER A 82 -15.03 16.45 -19.82
C SER A 82 -15.57 15.53 -18.72
N LEU A 83 -16.45 14.59 -19.07
CA LEU A 83 -16.97 13.60 -18.13
C LEU A 83 -15.87 12.64 -17.66
N LEU A 84 -15.00 12.19 -18.57
CA LEU A 84 -13.87 11.32 -18.24
C LEU A 84 -12.94 12.01 -17.23
N ALA A 85 -12.60 13.28 -17.46
CA ALA A 85 -11.78 14.07 -16.56
C ALA A 85 -12.45 14.25 -15.17
N ALA A 86 -13.77 14.49 -15.13
CA ALA A 86 -14.50 14.62 -13.88
C ALA A 86 -14.44 13.36 -13.01
N ILE A 87 -14.47 12.17 -13.63
CA ILE A 87 -14.41 10.88 -12.93
C ILE A 87 -12.96 10.52 -12.52
N GLN A 88 -11.94 11.08 -13.16
CA GLN A 88 -10.54 10.80 -12.80
C GLN A 88 -10.19 11.24 -11.38
N ALA A 89 -10.60 12.44 -10.95
CA ALA A 89 -10.28 12.97 -9.62
C ALA A 89 -10.71 12.04 -8.45
N PRO A 90 -11.95 11.54 -8.37
CA PRO A 90 -12.35 10.62 -7.31
C PRO A 90 -11.70 9.24 -7.43
N ILE A 91 -11.42 8.73 -8.64
CA ILE A 91 -10.68 7.47 -8.81
C ILE A 91 -9.26 7.61 -8.27
N ILE A 92 -8.58 8.71 -8.61
CA ILE A 92 -7.25 9.04 -8.10
C ILE A 92 -7.32 9.16 -6.57
N LEU A 93 -8.30 9.88 -6.02
CA LEU A 93 -8.48 10.04 -4.57
C LEU A 93 -8.73 8.71 -3.85
N MET A 94 -9.54 7.81 -4.42
CA MET A 94 -9.76 6.47 -3.88
C MET A 94 -8.48 5.62 -3.95
N SER A 95 -7.71 5.74 -5.04
CA SER A 95 -6.44 5.03 -5.19
C SER A 95 -5.38 5.54 -4.19
N GLN A 96 -5.38 6.85 -3.92
CA GLN A 96 -4.53 7.50 -2.94
C GLN A 96 -4.90 7.09 -1.52
N ASN A 97 -6.20 7.14 -1.15
CA ASN A 97 -6.66 6.73 0.17
C ASN A 97 -6.22 5.29 0.50
N ARG A 98 -6.31 4.39 -0.49
CA ARG A 98 -5.86 3.00 -0.34
C ARG A 98 -4.35 2.84 -0.25
N GLN A 99 -3.56 3.69 -0.92
CA GLN A 99 -2.10 3.69 -0.76
C GLN A 99 -1.71 4.18 0.63
N THR A 100 -2.32 5.26 1.11
CA THR A 100 -2.09 5.80 2.46
C THR A 100 -2.41 4.79 3.56
N GLU A 101 -3.48 4.00 3.41
CA GLU A 101 -3.79 2.92 4.36
C GLU A 101 -2.68 1.84 4.41
N ARG A 102 -2.14 1.44 3.25
CA ARG A 102 -1.03 0.48 3.19
C ARG A 102 0.25 1.07 3.79
N ASP A 103 0.53 2.33 3.49
CA ASP A 103 1.72 3.03 3.98
C ASP A 103 1.68 3.21 5.49
N ARG A 104 0.50 3.50 6.06
CA ARG A 104 0.30 3.53 7.52
C ARG A 104 0.57 2.17 8.16
N ALA A 105 -0.02 1.10 7.64
CA ALA A 105 0.19 -0.25 8.18
C ALA A 105 1.67 -0.67 8.08
N LYS A 106 2.36 -0.29 6.99
CA LYS A 106 3.80 -0.51 6.84
C LYS A 106 4.59 0.27 7.89
N SER A 107 4.28 1.55 8.09
CA SER A 107 4.93 2.41 9.09
C SER A 107 4.77 1.86 10.51
N GLU A 108 3.57 1.40 10.88
CA GLU A 108 3.32 0.75 12.17
C GLU A 108 4.17 -0.51 12.36
N ARG A 109 4.28 -1.35 11.32
CA ARG A 109 5.12 -2.54 11.35
C ARG A 109 6.60 -2.18 11.51
N ASP A 110 7.08 -1.21 10.73
CA ASP A 110 8.47 -0.76 10.78
C ASP A 110 8.80 -0.17 12.17
N TYR A 111 7.86 0.56 12.77
CA TYR A 111 7.96 1.04 14.16
C TYR A 111 8.10 -0.10 15.17
N MET A 112 7.27 -1.14 15.07
CA MET A 112 7.34 -2.29 15.97
C MET A 112 8.67 -3.04 15.85
N VAL A 113 9.16 -3.23 14.62
CA VAL A 113 10.46 -3.88 14.37
C VAL A 113 11.58 -3.04 14.98
N ASN A 114 11.56 -1.72 14.79
CA ASN A 114 12.57 -0.83 15.35
C ASN A 114 12.59 -0.87 16.89
N ARG A 115 11.41 -0.87 17.53
CA ARG A 115 11.28 -1.01 18.99
C ARG A 115 11.73 -2.37 19.52
N LYS A 116 11.66 -3.42 18.70
CA LYS A 116 12.21 -4.73 19.05
C LYS A 116 13.73 -4.74 18.92
N ALA A 117 14.26 -4.19 17.84
CA ALA A 117 15.70 -4.04 17.64
C ALA A 117 16.35 -3.19 18.74
N GLU A 118 15.70 -2.12 19.17
CA GLU A 118 16.16 -1.28 20.30
C GLU A 118 16.33 -2.12 21.58
N ARG A 119 15.34 -2.95 21.93
CA ARG A 119 15.43 -3.85 23.10
C ARG A 119 16.52 -4.91 22.94
N GLU A 120 16.64 -5.52 21.77
CA GLU A 120 17.71 -6.50 21.49
C GLU A 120 19.10 -5.85 21.62
N ILE A 121 19.27 -4.58 21.23
CA ILE A 121 20.51 -3.84 21.43
C ILE A 121 20.76 -3.55 22.92
N GLU A 122 19.74 -3.16 23.68
CA GLU A 122 19.87 -2.96 25.13
C GLU A 122 20.31 -4.25 25.84
N ASP A 123 19.72 -5.39 25.47
CA ASP A 123 20.09 -6.70 26.02
C ASP A 123 21.54 -7.06 25.68
N VAL A 124 21.97 -6.88 24.43
CA VAL A 124 23.36 -7.12 24.01
C VAL A 124 24.34 -6.19 24.74
N GLN A 125 23.98 -4.93 24.97
CA GLN A 125 24.81 -3.99 25.73
C GLN A 125 24.97 -4.43 27.19
N LYS A 126 23.90 -4.95 27.79
CA LYS A 126 23.92 -5.48 29.16
C LYS A 126 24.83 -6.70 29.27
N ASP A 127 24.69 -7.66 28.36
CA ASP A 127 25.53 -8.86 28.31
C ASP A 127 27.02 -8.50 28.12
N LEU A 128 27.32 -7.52 27.25
CA LEU A 128 28.68 -7.01 27.07
C LEU A 128 29.24 -6.36 28.34
N HIS A 129 28.40 -5.64 29.10
CA HIS A 129 28.83 -5.03 30.36
C HIS A 129 29.16 -6.10 31.41
N GLU A 130 28.34 -7.14 31.52
CA GLU A 130 28.56 -8.27 32.43
C GLU A 130 29.84 -9.04 32.09
N ILE A 131 30.08 -9.32 30.80
CA ILE A 131 31.33 -9.93 30.34
C ILE A 131 32.53 -9.04 30.68
N LYS A 132 32.43 -7.72 30.47
CA LYS A 132 33.52 -6.79 30.80
C LYS A 132 33.83 -6.75 32.30
N GLU A 133 32.80 -6.77 33.15
CA GLU A 133 32.98 -6.81 34.61
C GLU A 133 33.67 -8.10 35.07
N THR A 134 33.22 -9.26 34.58
CA THR A 134 33.84 -10.55 34.94
C THR A 134 35.31 -10.62 34.52
N LEU A 135 35.66 -10.11 33.34
CA LEU A 135 37.06 -9.99 32.89
C LEU A 135 37.90 -9.07 33.79
N SER A 136 37.33 -7.94 34.22
CA SER A 136 37.99 -7.01 35.15
C SER A 136 38.27 -7.67 36.51
N GLN A 137 37.29 -8.43 37.03
CA GLN A 137 37.44 -9.17 38.28
C GLN A 137 38.56 -10.22 38.18
N ILE A 138 38.62 -10.99 37.09
CA ILE A 138 39.69 -11.98 36.87
C ILE A 138 41.06 -11.30 36.83
N LYS A 139 41.19 -10.20 36.07
CA LYS A 139 42.45 -9.45 35.98
C LYS A 139 42.90 -8.91 37.35
N SER A 140 41.97 -8.50 38.21
CA SER A 140 42.30 -7.98 39.55
C SER A 140 42.77 -9.03 40.55
N LYS A 141 42.51 -10.32 40.28
CA LYS A 141 42.90 -11.46 41.13
C LYS A 141 44.23 -12.10 40.74
N LEU A 142 44.83 -11.68 39.63
CA LEU A 142 46.11 -12.15 39.13
C LEU A 142 47.22 -11.15 39.49
#